data_AF-A0AAD6HSR1-F1
#
_entry.id   AF-A0AAD6HSR1-F1
#
_cell.length_a   1.000
_cell.length_b   1.000
_cell.length_c   1.000
_cell.angle_alpha   90.00
_cell.angle_beta   90.00
_cell.angle_gamma   90.00
#
_symmetry.space_group_name_H-M   'P 1'
#
loop_
_entity.id
_entity.type
_entity.pdbx_description
1 polymer ?
#
loop_
_entity_poly.entity_id
_entity_poly.type
_entity_poly.pdbx_seq_one_letter_code
_entity_poly.pdbx_strand_id
1 'polypeptide(L)'
;MVETVSIVNVLASELKLVASQGKHSLSMLDLGSSNDILAELYLKLALAALPQNYWCRRFEEFMEKTDHTKSPAVSCCFARYLLVVKEIARAKKAVREMVIMALEMLFDHDPSNDMQAFIMLYKIMVAFGDLDRMKSIMRVANLARLSWWTRTENGACAIQADPCQALYFYDCTGCGEPHSFTKSGSRSFFVCADCAGTSVLHPECYQKQQNLKPEEHTCFKHDFLHIPAMFVTTLVNTLIPTDSGNVTLKRWKEDIRRDFLELES
;
A
#
# COMPACT_ATOMS: atom_id res chain seq x y z
N MET A 1 2.14 18.09 18.45
CA MET A 1 3.01 16.95 18.84
C MET A 1 2.73 16.41 20.23
N VAL A 2 2.65 17.23 21.29
CA VAL A 2 2.45 16.74 22.68
C VAL A 2 1.15 15.93 22.85
N GLU A 3 0.04 16.36 22.24
CA GLU A 3 -1.24 15.63 22.29
C GLU A 3 -1.19 14.30 21.53
N THR A 4 -0.59 14.25 20.34
CA THR A 4 -0.44 13.03 19.54
C THR A 4 0.40 11.96 20.28
N VAL A 5 1.44 12.39 20.98
CA VAL A 5 2.29 11.51 21.81
C VAL A 5 1.51 10.91 22.99
N SER A 6 0.67 11.72 23.63
CA SER A 6 -0.21 11.24 24.72
C SER A 6 -1.22 10.21 24.20
N ILE A 7 -1.87 10.49 23.06
CA ILE A 7 -2.87 9.60 22.44
C ILE A 7 -2.25 8.26 22.04
N VAL A 8 -1.08 8.24 21.40
CA VAL A 8 -0.42 6.97 21.00
C VAL A 8 -0.04 6.13 22.22
N ASN A 9 0.46 6.76 23.28
CA ASN A 9 0.81 6.05 24.51
C ASN A 9 -0.42 5.55 25.28
N VAL A 10 -1.52 6.30 25.25
CA VAL A 10 -2.82 5.89 25.80
C VAL A 10 -3.37 4.72 24.99
N LEU A 11 -3.48 4.83 23.66
CA LEU A 11 -3.93 3.75 22.77
C LEU A 11 -3.09 2.48 22.92
N ALA A 12 -1.76 2.61 22.96
CA ALA A 12 -0.86 1.48 23.14
C ALA A 12 -0.98 0.85 24.55
N SER A 13 -1.24 1.65 25.59
CA SER A 13 -1.48 1.15 26.94
C SER A 13 -2.86 0.50 27.07
N GLU A 14 -3.90 1.09 26.49
CA GLU A 14 -5.26 0.56 26.50
C GLU A 14 -5.33 -0.76 25.72
N LEU A 15 -4.70 -0.86 24.55
CA LEU A 15 -4.62 -2.11 23.80
C LEU A 15 -3.89 -3.22 24.59
N LYS A 16 -2.80 -2.87 25.30
CA LYS A 16 -2.12 -3.82 26.21
C LYS A 16 -2.98 -4.22 27.39
N LEU A 17 -3.69 -3.27 28.00
CA LEU A 17 -4.57 -3.49 29.13
C LEU A 17 -5.71 -4.44 28.73
N VAL A 18 -6.36 -4.17 27.60
CA VAL A 18 -7.43 -5.02 27.05
C VAL A 18 -6.92 -6.43 26.73
N ALA A 19 -5.74 -6.56 26.11
CA ALA A 19 -5.13 -7.87 25.86
C ALA A 19 -4.78 -8.64 27.15
N SER A 20 -4.40 -7.94 28.22
CA SER A 20 -4.02 -8.55 29.51
C SER A 20 -5.20 -8.95 30.40
N GLN A 21 -6.38 -8.34 30.21
CA GLN A 21 -7.50 -8.49 31.14
C GLN A 21 -8.38 -9.73 30.90
N GLY A 22 -8.18 -10.49 29.81
CA GLY A 22 -8.82 -11.79 29.56
C GLY A 22 -10.36 -11.83 29.53
N LYS A 23 -11.04 -10.71 29.81
CA LYS A 23 -12.50 -10.59 29.94
C LYS A 23 -13.19 -10.11 28.65
N HIS A 24 -12.41 -9.58 27.71
CA HIS A 24 -12.86 -9.26 26.36
C HIS A 24 -11.86 -9.87 25.38
N SER A 25 -12.21 -10.99 24.76
CA SER A 25 -11.43 -11.46 23.61
C SER A 25 -11.70 -10.50 22.46
N LEU A 26 -10.77 -9.59 22.17
CA LEU A 26 -10.77 -8.90 20.88
C LEU A 26 -10.76 -9.98 19.80
N SER A 27 -11.64 -9.86 18.81
CA SER A 27 -11.58 -10.78 17.69
C SER A 27 -10.24 -10.60 16.96
N MET A 28 -9.76 -11.64 16.26
CA MET A 28 -8.54 -11.54 15.46
C MET A 28 -8.61 -10.39 14.42
N LEU A 29 -9.81 -10.03 13.98
CA LEU A 29 -10.08 -8.89 13.08
C LEU A 29 -9.87 -7.54 13.78
N ASP A 30 -10.27 -7.41 15.05
CA ASP A 30 -10.10 -6.18 15.84
C ASP A 30 -8.63 -5.96 16.24
N LEU A 31 -7.89 -7.04 16.48
CA LEU A 31 -6.44 -7.00 16.74
C LEU A 31 -5.64 -6.62 15.49
N GLY A 32 -6.01 -7.14 14.32
CA GLY A 32 -5.38 -6.78 13.05
C GLY A 32 -5.52 -5.28 12.74
N SER A 33 -6.73 -4.75 12.84
CA SER A 33 -7.00 -3.33 12.62
C SER A 33 -6.28 -2.41 13.62
N SER A 34 -6.15 -2.83 14.88
CA SER A 34 -5.42 -2.08 15.91
C SER A 34 -3.91 -1.99 15.64
N ASN A 35 -3.30 -3.11 15.22
CA ASN A 35 -1.87 -3.13 14.89
C ASN A 35 -1.55 -2.30 13.64
N ASP A 36 -2.44 -2.31 12.65
CA ASP A 36 -2.31 -1.48 11.45
C ASP A 36 -2.28 0.01 11.82
N ILE A 37 -3.25 0.46 12.63
CA ILE A 37 -3.31 1.85 13.10
C ILE A 37 -2.05 2.22 13.90
N LEU A 38 -1.61 1.35 14.82
CA LEU A 38 -0.41 1.59 15.61
C LEU A 38 0.85 1.67 14.73
N ALA A 39 1.00 0.78 13.75
CA ALA A 39 2.15 0.79 12.85
C ALA A 39 2.23 2.10 12.05
N GLU A 40 1.09 2.60 11.55
CA GLU A 40 1.03 3.89 10.86
C GLU A 40 1.43 5.06 11.77
N LEU A 41 0.94 5.06 13.01
CA LEU A 41 1.23 6.13 13.98
C LEU A 41 2.72 6.11 14.37
N TYR A 42 3.27 4.92 14.64
CA TYR A 42 4.70 4.77 14.94
C TYR A 42 5.56 5.18 13.76
N LEU A 43 5.22 4.78 12.53
CA LEU A 43 5.92 5.23 11.32
C LEU A 43 5.96 6.75 11.23
N LYS A 44 4.80 7.42 11.32
CA LYS A 44 4.70 8.88 11.25
C LYS A 44 5.57 9.56 12.31
N LEU A 45 5.52 9.07 13.55
CA LEU A 45 6.30 9.62 14.66
C LEU A 45 7.81 9.35 14.52
N ALA A 46 8.20 8.19 14.00
CA ALA A 46 9.59 7.83 13.76
C ALA A 46 10.20 8.70 12.65
N LEU A 47 9.51 8.84 11.50
CA LEU A 47 10.00 9.63 10.37
C LEU A 47 10.08 11.13 10.69
N ALA A 48 9.12 11.68 11.43
CA ALA A 48 9.11 13.09 11.81
C ALA A 48 10.28 13.50 12.73
N ALA A 49 11.01 12.54 13.30
CA ALA A 49 11.98 12.80 14.35
C ALA A 49 13.32 12.07 14.16
N LEU A 50 13.63 11.70 12.92
CA LEU A 50 14.98 11.31 12.50
C LEU A 50 16.00 12.44 12.78
N PRO A 51 17.27 12.11 13.16
CA PRO A 51 17.97 10.88 12.76
C PRO A 51 17.89 9.68 13.72
N GLN A 52 17.79 9.86 15.03
CA GLN A 52 17.67 8.75 15.99
C GLN A 52 17.01 9.27 17.26
N ASN A 53 15.75 8.91 17.45
CA ASN A 53 15.00 9.36 18.60
C ASN A 53 14.27 8.19 19.29
N TYR A 54 13.64 8.54 20.41
CA TYR A 54 12.75 7.67 21.16
C TYR A 54 11.74 6.91 20.28
N TRP A 55 11.14 7.56 19.27
CA TRP A 55 10.10 6.95 18.43
C TRP A 55 10.63 5.88 17.47
N CYS A 56 11.83 6.03 16.93
CA CYS A 56 12.48 5.01 16.10
C CYS A 56 12.63 3.70 16.90
N ARG A 57 13.17 3.78 18.12
CA ARG A 57 13.32 2.61 19.02
C ARG A 57 11.97 2.00 19.38
N ARG A 58 10.98 2.83 19.71
CA ARG A 58 9.63 2.35 20.07
C ARG A 58 8.95 1.65 18.90
N PHE A 59 9.19 2.10 17.67
CA PHE A 59 8.67 1.43 16.49
C PHE A 59 9.35 0.07 16.29
N GLU A 60 10.68 -0.01 16.38
CA GLU A 60 11.41 -1.29 16.31
C GLU A 60 10.96 -2.27 17.41
N GLU A 61 10.84 -1.82 18.66
CA GLU A 61 10.30 -2.63 19.76
C GLU A 61 8.88 -3.14 19.50
N PHE A 62 8.04 -2.34 18.84
CA PHE A 62 6.69 -2.75 18.43
C PHE A 62 6.76 -3.84 17.36
N MET A 63 7.67 -3.72 16.40
CA MET A 63 7.87 -4.68 15.31
C MET A 63 8.48 -6.01 15.78
N GLU A 64 9.31 -6.00 16.83
CA GLU A 64 9.84 -7.23 17.45
C GLU A 64 8.78 -8.01 18.22
N LYS A 65 7.82 -7.30 18.82
CA LYS A 65 6.74 -7.90 19.62
C LYS A 65 5.53 -8.32 18.79
N THR A 66 5.41 -7.76 17.60
CA THR A 66 4.29 -8.01 16.70
C THR A 66 4.74 -8.97 15.60
N ASP A 67 3.94 -9.99 15.34
CA ASP A 67 4.13 -10.85 14.16
C ASP A 67 3.72 -10.08 12.89
N HIS A 68 4.59 -9.17 12.48
CA HIS A 68 4.29 -8.17 11.47
C HIS A 68 4.07 -8.77 10.08
N THR A 69 4.61 -9.95 9.81
CA THR A 69 4.48 -10.61 8.50
C THR A 69 3.06 -11.05 8.21
N LYS A 70 2.18 -11.08 9.23
CA LYS A 70 0.75 -11.35 9.09
C LYS A 70 -0.09 -10.15 8.65
N SER A 71 0.45 -8.92 8.67
CA SER A 71 -0.26 -7.73 8.18
C SER A 71 0.54 -7.01 7.09
N PRO A 72 -0.04 -6.86 5.89
CA PRO A 72 0.49 -5.98 4.85
C PRO A 72 0.74 -4.55 5.29
N ALA A 73 -0.15 -3.96 6.10
CA ALA A 73 0.02 -2.58 6.53
C ALA A 73 1.22 -2.45 7.48
N VAL A 74 1.33 -3.33 8.48
CA VAL A 74 2.41 -3.30 9.47
C VAL A 74 3.77 -3.53 8.80
N SER A 75 3.88 -4.57 7.97
CA SER A 75 5.14 -4.89 7.27
C SER A 75 5.54 -3.80 6.27
N CYS A 76 4.60 -3.21 5.53
CA CYS A 76 4.89 -2.10 4.61
C CYS A 76 5.32 -0.84 5.37
N CYS A 77 4.70 -0.53 6.51
CA CYS A 77 5.12 0.58 7.35
C CYS A 77 6.57 0.41 7.82
N PHE A 78 6.91 -0.79 8.30
CA PHE A 78 8.28 -1.05 8.74
C PHE A 78 9.29 -1.04 7.61
N ALA A 79 8.95 -1.62 6.45
CA ALA A 79 9.79 -1.53 5.27
C ALA A 79 10.04 -0.07 4.85
N ARG A 80 9.02 0.80 4.88
CA ARG A 80 9.21 2.23 4.58
C ARG A 80 10.17 2.89 5.56
N TYR A 81 9.99 2.66 6.87
CA TYR A 81 10.92 3.15 7.89
C TYR A 81 12.36 2.72 7.61
N LEU A 82 12.58 1.42 7.36
CA LEU A 82 13.89 0.84 7.07
C LEU A 82 14.53 1.43 5.80
N LEU A 83 13.74 1.69 4.74
CA LEU A 83 14.22 2.35 3.53
C LEU A 83 14.69 3.78 3.80
N VAL A 84 13.96 4.53 4.63
CA VAL A 84 14.35 5.91 4.98
C VAL A 84 15.65 5.92 5.79
N VAL A 85 15.81 5.00 6.74
CA VAL A 85 17.08 4.82 7.50
C VAL A 85 18.16 4.04 6.75
N LYS A 86 17.95 3.79 5.44
CA LYS A 86 18.91 3.18 4.49
C LYS A 86 19.28 1.72 4.76
N GLU A 87 18.43 0.98 5.45
CA GLU A 87 18.59 -0.45 5.70
C GLU A 87 17.81 -1.31 4.69
N ILE A 88 18.20 -1.21 3.41
CA ILE A 88 17.46 -1.78 2.28
C ILE A 88 17.25 -3.29 2.40
N ALA A 89 18.27 -4.04 2.83
CA ALA A 89 18.18 -5.49 3.00
C ALA A 89 17.14 -5.90 4.06
N ARG A 90 17.08 -5.15 5.18
CA ARG A 90 16.07 -5.36 6.23
C ARG A 90 14.68 -4.99 5.73
N ALA A 91 14.56 -3.91 4.94
CA ALA A 91 13.29 -3.52 4.35
C ALA A 91 12.72 -4.62 3.44
N LYS A 92 13.56 -5.19 2.55
CA LYS A 92 13.18 -6.33 1.70
C LYS A 92 12.78 -7.55 2.54
N LYS A 93 13.53 -7.85 3.60
CA LYS A 93 13.22 -8.95 4.53
C LYS A 93 11.85 -8.77 5.20
N ALA A 94 11.49 -7.55 5.59
CA ALA A 94 10.23 -7.25 6.27
C ALA A 94 8.98 -7.56 5.42
N VAL A 95 9.08 -7.49 4.08
CA VAL A 95 7.97 -7.79 3.17
C VAL A 95 8.09 -9.13 2.46
N ARG A 96 9.17 -9.88 2.70
CA ARG A 96 9.55 -11.07 1.93
C ARG A 96 8.45 -12.13 1.85
N GLU A 97 7.87 -12.49 2.99
CA GLU A 97 6.82 -13.52 3.06
C GLU A 97 5.56 -13.11 2.29
N MET A 98 5.21 -11.83 2.35
CA MET A 98 4.06 -11.30 1.61
C MET A 98 4.31 -11.24 0.11
N VAL A 99 5.54 -10.89 -0.31
CA VAL A 99 5.92 -10.99 -1.72
C VAL A 99 5.78 -12.44 -2.20
N ILE A 100 6.29 -13.42 -1.44
CA ILE A 100 6.17 -14.84 -1.79
C ILE A 100 4.70 -15.24 -1.94
N MET A 101 3.90 -14.99 -0.91
CA MET A 101 2.47 -15.31 -0.88
C MET A 101 1.72 -14.67 -2.04
N ALA A 102 1.90 -13.37 -2.28
CA ALA A 102 1.22 -12.70 -3.39
C ALA A 102 1.64 -13.28 -4.75
N LEU A 103 2.92 -13.55 -4.96
CA LEU A 103 3.38 -14.16 -6.21
C LEU A 103 2.88 -15.60 -6.38
N GLU A 104 2.66 -16.36 -5.32
CA GLU A 104 2.11 -17.71 -5.38
C GLU A 104 0.61 -17.70 -5.70
N MET A 105 -0.13 -16.78 -5.10
CA MET A 105 -1.56 -16.56 -5.36
C MET A 105 -1.83 -16.11 -6.81
N LEU A 106 -0.91 -15.36 -7.43
CA LEU A 106 -1.09 -14.92 -8.80
C LEU A 106 -1.16 -16.10 -9.78
N PHE A 107 -2.32 -16.25 -10.42
CA PHE A 107 -2.67 -17.22 -11.43
C PHE A 107 -2.78 -18.66 -10.91
N ASP A 108 -3.30 -18.82 -9.69
CA ASP A 108 -3.58 -20.12 -9.05
C ASP A 108 -4.92 -20.77 -9.48
N HIS A 109 -5.53 -20.23 -10.54
CA HIS A 109 -6.84 -20.57 -11.08
C HIS A 109 -8.06 -20.01 -10.32
N ASP A 110 -7.88 -19.23 -9.26
CA ASP A 110 -8.93 -18.48 -8.56
C ASP A 110 -8.80 -16.95 -8.82
N PRO A 111 -9.72 -16.34 -9.60
CA PRO A 111 -9.68 -14.90 -9.87
C PRO A 111 -9.77 -13.99 -8.63
N SER A 112 -10.31 -14.49 -7.51
CA SER A 112 -10.40 -13.72 -6.27
C SER A 112 -9.02 -13.59 -5.59
N ASN A 113 -8.18 -14.62 -5.70
CA ASN A 113 -6.82 -14.62 -5.19
C ASN A 113 -5.93 -13.66 -5.97
N ASP A 114 -6.14 -13.53 -7.28
CA ASP A 114 -5.42 -12.57 -8.11
C ASP A 114 -5.61 -11.12 -7.62
N MET A 115 -6.85 -10.73 -7.32
CA MET A 115 -7.14 -9.38 -6.82
C MET A 115 -6.46 -9.12 -5.47
N GLN A 116 -6.55 -10.08 -4.54
CA GLN A 116 -5.89 -9.97 -3.24
C GLN A 116 -4.36 -9.89 -3.37
N ALA A 117 -3.78 -10.69 -4.26
CA ALA A 117 -2.34 -10.67 -4.55
C ALA A 117 -1.89 -9.32 -5.12
N PHE A 118 -2.65 -8.75 -6.07
CA PHE A 118 -2.35 -7.43 -6.62
C PHE A 118 -2.46 -6.31 -5.57
N ILE A 119 -3.48 -6.35 -4.69
CA ILE A 119 -3.59 -5.38 -3.58
C ILE A 119 -2.37 -5.47 -2.65
N MET A 120 -1.91 -6.69 -2.36
CA MET A 120 -0.75 -6.90 -1.50
C MET A 120 0.53 -6.36 -2.15
N LEU A 121 0.78 -6.70 -3.42
CA LEU A 121 1.93 -6.18 -4.17
C LEU A 121 1.85 -4.66 -4.32
N TYR A 122 0.66 -4.09 -4.55
CA TYR A 122 0.46 -2.64 -4.61
C TYR A 122 0.99 -1.95 -3.35
N LYS A 123 0.56 -2.41 -2.16
CA LYS A 123 1.02 -1.83 -0.88
C LYS A 123 2.54 -1.91 -0.73
N ILE A 124 3.14 -3.02 -1.14
CA ILE A 124 4.59 -3.22 -1.10
C ILE A 124 5.28 -2.24 -2.06
N MET A 125 4.83 -2.13 -3.32
CA MET A 125 5.42 -1.21 -4.29
C MET A 125 5.31 0.25 -3.84
N VAL A 126 4.19 0.65 -3.22
CA VAL A 126 4.03 1.99 -2.64
C VAL A 126 5.06 2.25 -1.55
N ALA A 127 5.25 1.33 -0.61
CA ALA A 127 6.23 1.49 0.47
C ALA A 127 7.67 1.64 -0.07
N PHE A 128 7.98 0.93 -1.16
CA PHE A 128 9.27 1.01 -1.83
C PHE A 128 9.40 2.18 -2.82
N GLY A 129 8.33 2.91 -3.08
CA GLY A 129 8.32 3.99 -4.09
C GLY A 129 8.47 3.48 -5.53
N ASP A 130 8.17 2.20 -5.79
CA ASP A 130 8.28 1.59 -7.13
C ASP A 130 7.04 1.94 -7.97
N LEU A 131 7.09 3.15 -8.54
CA LEU A 131 5.99 3.73 -9.30
C LEU A 131 5.62 2.89 -10.53
N ASP A 132 6.60 2.33 -11.23
CA ASP A 132 6.34 1.63 -12.48
C ASP A 132 5.65 0.29 -12.24
N ARG A 133 6.10 -0.49 -11.25
CA ARG A 133 5.38 -1.72 -10.87
C ARG A 133 4.02 -1.41 -10.28
N MET A 134 3.90 -0.35 -9.50
CA MET A 134 2.61 0.09 -8.96
C MET A 134 1.60 0.40 -10.07
N LYS A 135 1.98 1.17 -11.10
CA LYS A 135 1.10 1.43 -12.26
C LYS A 135 0.66 0.14 -12.93
N SER A 136 1.59 -0.78 -13.18
CA SER A 136 1.28 -2.09 -13.79
C SER A 136 0.27 -2.88 -12.95
N ILE A 137 0.49 -2.97 -11.64
CA ILE A 137 -0.41 -3.66 -10.69
C ILE A 137 -1.80 -3.03 -10.73
N MET A 138 -1.87 -1.70 -10.68
CA MET A 138 -3.14 -0.97 -10.69
C MET A 138 -3.93 -1.15 -11.98
N ARG A 139 -3.24 -1.16 -13.13
CA ARG A 139 -3.88 -1.48 -14.42
C ARG A 139 -4.49 -2.88 -14.39
N VAL A 140 -3.77 -3.87 -13.87
CA VAL A 140 -4.28 -5.25 -13.80
C VAL A 140 -5.40 -5.38 -12.77
N ALA A 141 -5.29 -4.76 -11.59
CA ALA A 141 -6.37 -4.76 -10.60
C ALA A 141 -7.66 -4.16 -11.16
N ASN A 142 -7.55 -3.08 -11.94
CA ASN A 142 -8.68 -2.50 -12.68
C ASN A 142 -9.24 -3.46 -13.74
N LEU A 143 -8.38 -4.09 -14.53
CA LEU A 143 -8.80 -5.09 -15.52
C LEU A 143 -9.50 -6.29 -14.84
N ALA A 144 -8.94 -6.82 -13.76
CA ALA A 144 -9.49 -7.94 -13.01
C ALA A 144 -10.87 -7.60 -12.43
N ARG A 145 -11.01 -6.43 -11.79
CA ARG A 145 -12.31 -5.96 -11.26
C ARG A 145 -13.38 -5.85 -12.34
N LEU A 146 -13.00 -5.41 -13.53
CA LEU A 146 -13.92 -5.30 -14.67
C LEU A 146 -14.16 -6.64 -15.37
N SER A 147 -13.51 -7.72 -14.94
CA SER A 147 -13.48 -9.03 -15.62
C SER A 147 -12.85 -8.98 -17.02
N TRP A 148 -11.93 -8.04 -17.24
CA TRP A 148 -11.24 -7.74 -18.50
C TRP A 148 -9.80 -8.28 -18.54
N TRP A 149 -9.35 -8.91 -17.45
CA TRP A 149 -8.11 -9.68 -17.41
C TRP A 149 -8.45 -11.17 -17.59
N THR A 150 -8.58 -11.61 -18.84
CA THR A 150 -9.26 -12.87 -19.17
C THR A 150 -8.29 -13.96 -19.63
N ARG A 151 -8.70 -15.23 -19.53
CA ARG A 151 -7.87 -16.39 -19.93
C ARG A 151 -7.66 -16.53 -21.43
N THR A 152 -8.49 -15.90 -22.27
CA THR A 152 -8.46 -16.09 -23.73
C THR A 152 -8.57 -14.78 -24.47
N GLU A 153 -7.92 -14.68 -25.63
CA GLU A 153 -8.01 -13.52 -26.52
C GLU A 153 -9.45 -13.26 -26.98
N ASN A 154 -10.24 -14.31 -27.21
CA ASN A 154 -11.66 -14.20 -27.57
C ASN A 154 -12.51 -13.57 -26.46
N GLY A 155 -12.24 -13.94 -25.21
CA GLY A 155 -12.84 -13.29 -24.04
C GLY A 155 -12.42 -11.83 -23.91
N ALA A 156 -11.24 -11.48 -24.41
CA ALA A 156 -10.74 -10.12 -24.38
C ALA A 156 -11.41 -9.21 -25.43
N CYS A 157 -11.60 -9.72 -26.65
CA CYS A 157 -12.19 -8.98 -27.77
C CYS A 157 -13.71 -8.74 -27.65
N ALA A 158 -14.43 -9.56 -26.88
CA ALA A 158 -15.89 -9.48 -26.75
C ALA A 158 -16.40 -8.33 -25.85
N ILE A 159 -15.49 -7.65 -25.15
CA ILE A 159 -15.83 -6.67 -24.13
C ILE A 159 -15.78 -5.26 -24.72
N GLN A 160 -16.95 -4.63 -24.88
CA GLN A 160 -17.05 -3.18 -25.10
C GLN A 160 -16.92 -2.47 -23.75
N ALA A 161 -15.70 -2.03 -23.51
CA ALA A 161 -15.27 -1.41 -22.28
C ALA A 161 -15.39 0.11 -22.35
N ASP A 162 -16.02 0.75 -21.36
CA ASP A 162 -15.77 2.16 -21.08
C ASP A 162 -14.49 2.25 -20.22
N PRO A 163 -13.34 2.66 -20.78
CA PRO A 163 -12.08 2.73 -20.03
C PRO A 163 -12.17 3.67 -18.82
N CYS A 164 -13.19 4.54 -18.80
CA CYS A 164 -13.48 5.47 -17.71
C CYS A 164 -13.92 4.79 -16.41
N GLN A 165 -14.36 3.53 -16.45
CA GLN A 165 -14.85 2.81 -15.28
C GLN A 165 -13.73 2.27 -14.38
N ALA A 166 -12.47 2.32 -14.82
CA ALA A 166 -11.31 1.73 -14.16
C ALA A 166 -10.77 2.57 -12.99
N LEU A 167 -11.54 2.71 -11.90
CA LEU A 167 -11.05 3.37 -10.69
C LEU A 167 -11.17 2.49 -9.45
N TYR A 168 -10.11 2.54 -8.65
CA TYR A 168 -10.00 1.94 -7.33
C TYR A 168 -10.80 2.83 -6.35
N PHE A 169 -11.68 2.23 -5.54
CA PHE A 169 -12.37 2.97 -4.50
C PHE A 169 -11.36 3.31 -3.40
N TYR A 170 -11.07 4.59 -3.26
CA TYR A 170 -10.36 5.12 -2.11
C TYR A 170 -11.10 6.36 -1.61
N ASP A 171 -10.99 6.62 -0.32
CA ASP A 171 -11.43 7.88 0.27
C ASP A 171 -10.26 8.84 0.28
N CYS A 172 -10.46 10.05 -0.22
CA CYS A 172 -9.42 11.06 -0.18
C CYS A 172 -9.15 11.47 1.26
N THR A 173 -7.92 11.27 1.73
CA THR A 173 -7.52 11.62 3.10
C THR A 173 -7.67 13.11 3.39
N GLY A 174 -7.61 13.97 2.36
CA GLY A 174 -7.70 15.42 2.52
C GLY A 174 -9.13 15.95 2.70
N CYS A 175 -10.13 15.35 2.07
CA CYS A 175 -11.53 15.83 2.14
C CYS A 175 -12.53 14.78 2.65
N GLY A 176 -12.12 13.53 2.83
CA GLY A 176 -12.98 12.41 3.22
C GLY A 176 -13.93 11.94 2.11
N GLU A 177 -13.92 12.56 0.93
CA GLU A 177 -14.82 12.18 -0.16
C GLU A 177 -14.31 10.90 -0.85
N PRO A 178 -15.20 9.92 -1.11
CA PRO A 178 -14.89 8.76 -1.93
C PRO A 178 -14.58 9.17 -3.38
N HIS A 179 -13.52 8.60 -3.96
CA HIS A 179 -13.06 8.92 -5.31
C HIS A 179 -14.12 8.67 -6.39
N SER A 180 -15.00 7.69 -6.17
CA SER A 180 -16.08 7.33 -7.10
C SER A 180 -17.10 8.45 -7.36
N PHE A 181 -17.02 9.58 -6.65
CA PHE A 181 -18.00 10.67 -6.69
C PHE A 181 -17.41 12.06 -6.96
N THR A 182 -16.14 12.18 -7.37
CA THR A 182 -15.55 13.52 -7.47
C THR A 182 -16.17 14.37 -8.58
N LYS A 183 -16.65 15.55 -8.17
CA LYS A 183 -17.13 16.65 -9.03
C LYS A 183 -16.08 17.15 -10.04
N SER A 184 -14.80 16.81 -9.86
CA SER A 184 -13.72 17.40 -10.64
C SER A 184 -13.41 16.68 -11.95
N GLY A 185 -14.00 15.50 -12.19
CA GLY A 185 -13.73 14.70 -13.39
C GLY A 185 -12.28 14.21 -13.49
N SER A 186 -11.43 14.49 -12.49
CA SER A 186 -10.06 14.02 -12.48
C SER A 186 -9.99 12.56 -12.04
N ARG A 187 -9.34 11.74 -12.87
CA ARG A 187 -9.17 10.29 -12.68
C ARG A 187 -7.75 9.89 -12.29
N SER A 188 -6.92 10.88 -12.02
CA SER A 188 -5.61 10.69 -11.42
C SER A 188 -5.68 10.96 -9.92
N PHE A 189 -4.70 10.44 -9.19
CA PHE A 189 -4.60 10.63 -7.75
C PHE A 189 -3.16 10.51 -7.27
N PHE A 190 -2.95 10.88 -6.01
CA PHE A 190 -1.62 10.92 -5.40
C PHE A 190 -1.60 10.01 -4.17
N VAL A 191 -0.57 9.18 -4.06
CA VAL A 191 -0.39 8.24 -2.94
C VAL A 191 0.89 8.59 -2.19
N CYS A 192 0.78 8.78 -0.89
CA CYS A 192 1.92 9.12 -0.04
C CYS A 192 2.80 7.89 0.20
N ALA A 193 4.04 7.89 -0.33
CA ALA A 193 5.00 6.82 -0.11
C ALA A 193 5.51 6.80 1.34
N ASP A 194 5.71 7.98 1.94
CA ASP A 194 6.16 8.11 3.34
C ASP A 194 5.14 7.61 4.36
N CYS A 195 3.86 7.58 4.00
CA CYS A 195 2.82 6.95 4.80
C CYS A 195 2.51 5.52 4.34
N ALA A 196 3.41 4.88 3.59
CA ALA A 196 3.22 3.53 3.06
C ALA A 196 1.85 3.32 2.37
N GLY A 197 1.35 4.35 1.69
CA GLY A 197 0.11 4.32 0.93
C GLY A 197 -1.17 4.58 1.70
N THR A 198 -1.10 4.96 2.98
CA THR A 198 -2.30 5.17 3.80
C THR A 198 -2.90 6.57 3.65
N SER A 199 -2.15 7.49 3.04
CA SER A 199 -2.66 8.78 2.58
C SER A 199 -2.79 8.80 1.06
N VAL A 200 -4.02 9.02 0.59
CA VAL A 200 -4.38 9.10 -0.83
C VAL A 200 -5.16 10.37 -1.07
N LEU A 201 -4.84 11.11 -2.13
CA LEU A 201 -5.39 12.45 -2.38
C LEU A 201 -5.85 12.61 -3.82
N HIS A 202 -6.98 13.28 -4.00
CA HIS A 202 -7.34 13.88 -5.28
C HIS A 202 -6.34 14.99 -5.66
N PRO A 203 -6.18 15.30 -6.95
CA PRO A 203 -5.26 16.34 -7.39
C PRO A 203 -5.51 17.70 -6.77
N GLU A 204 -6.77 18.08 -6.53
CA GLU A 204 -7.12 19.36 -5.90
C GLU A 204 -6.71 19.38 -4.42
N CYS A 205 -6.90 18.26 -3.71
CA CYS A 205 -6.46 18.12 -2.31
C CYS A 205 -4.93 18.10 -2.21
N TYR A 206 -4.25 17.41 -3.12
CA TYR A 206 -2.80 17.41 -3.21
C TYR A 206 -2.26 18.83 -3.46
N GLN A 207 -2.81 19.57 -4.43
CA GLN A 207 -2.41 20.96 -4.70
C GLN A 207 -2.65 21.89 -3.51
N LYS A 208 -3.80 21.77 -2.82
CA LYS A 208 -4.07 22.53 -1.59
C LYS A 208 -3.02 22.21 -0.53
N GLN A 209 -2.71 20.93 -0.33
CA GLN A 209 -1.74 20.49 0.65
C GLN A 209 -0.33 21.01 0.39
N GLN A 210 0.11 21.12 -0.86
CA GLN A 210 1.42 21.69 -1.19
C GLN A 210 1.59 23.14 -0.71
N ASN A 211 0.49 23.84 -0.45
CA ASN A 211 0.47 25.23 0.03
C ASN A 211 0.22 25.37 1.54
N LEU A 212 -0.02 24.27 2.26
CA LEU A 212 -0.29 24.29 3.70
C LEU A 212 1.00 24.41 4.53
N LYS A 213 0.87 24.94 5.74
CA LYS A 213 1.97 24.97 6.72
C LYS A 213 2.21 23.57 7.32
N PRO A 214 3.41 23.31 7.88
CA PRO A 214 3.72 22.03 8.51
C PRO A 214 2.72 21.59 9.59
N GLU A 215 2.14 22.54 10.31
CA GLU A 215 1.22 22.31 11.43
C GLU A 215 -0.21 21.96 10.96
N GLU A 216 -0.53 22.23 9.70
CA GLU A 216 -1.87 22.11 9.13
C GLU A 216 -2.07 20.78 8.41
N HIS A 217 -1.02 19.96 8.24
CA HIS A 217 -1.13 18.69 7.51
C HIS A 217 -0.12 17.61 7.94
N THR A 218 -0.62 16.39 8.10
CA THR A 218 0.15 15.21 8.55
C THR A 218 1.17 14.68 7.54
N CYS A 219 1.03 15.04 6.26
CA CYS A 219 1.93 14.64 5.17
C CYS A 219 2.69 15.83 4.55
N PHE A 220 3.03 16.86 5.35
CA PHE A 220 3.81 17.99 4.86
C PHE A 220 5.20 17.54 4.37
N LYS A 221 5.60 17.95 3.16
CA LYS A 221 6.86 17.57 2.48
C LYS A 221 7.08 16.06 2.28
N HIS A 222 6.06 15.23 2.43
CA HIS A 222 6.17 13.82 2.10
C HIS A 222 6.29 13.61 0.59
N ASP A 223 6.90 12.49 0.21
CA ASP A 223 6.95 12.01 -1.16
C ASP A 223 5.59 11.42 -1.57
N PHE A 224 5.02 11.97 -2.64
CA PHE A 224 3.78 11.48 -3.25
C PHE A 224 4.05 10.90 -4.64
N LEU A 225 3.51 9.71 -4.88
CA LEU A 225 3.51 9.06 -6.17
C LEU A 225 2.24 9.48 -6.93
N HIS A 226 2.42 10.06 -8.13
CA HIS A 226 1.29 10.41 -9.00
C HIS A 226 0.84 9.18 -9.79
N ILE A 227 -0.42 8.80 -9.59
CA ILE A 227 -1.10 7.78 -10.37
C ILE A 227 -1.92 8.49 -11.45
N PRO A 228 -1.52 8.41 -12.73
CA PRO A 228 -2.29 9.03 -13.80
C PRO A 228 -3.63 8.32 -13.99
N ALA A 229 -4.54 8.97 -14.71
CA ALA A 229 -5.72 8.30 -15.23
C ALA A 229 -5.29 7.10 -16.08
N MET A 230 -5.84 5.93 -15.78
CA MET A 230 -5.50 4.69 -16.46
C MET A 230 -6.64 4.29 -17.39
N PHE A 231 -6.36 4.32 -18.69
CA PHE A 231 -7.20 3.69 -19.70
C PHE A 231 -6.74 2.25 -19.82
N VAL A 232 -7.66 1.30 -19.66
CA VAL A 232 -7.34 -0.12 -19.79
C VAL A 232 -8.11 -0.72 -20.96
N THR A 233 -7.39 -1.44 -21.81
CA THR A 233 -7.96 -2.30 -22.84
C THR A 233 -7.86 -3.73 -22.37
N THR A 234 -8.82 -4.57 -22.74
CA THR A 234 -8.86 -5.97 -22.35
C THR A 234 -7.54 -6.68 -22.63
N LEU A 235 -7.11 -7.54 -21.70
CA LEU A 235 -5.78 -8.14 -21.73
C LEU A 235 -5.85 -9.61 -21.33
N VAL A 236 -5.08 -10.44 -22.02
CA VAL A 236 -4.92 -11.84 -21.66
C VAL A 236 -4.16 -11.93 -20.34
N ASN A 237 -4.62 -12.78 -19.42
CA ASN A 237 -4.09 -12.82 -18.06
C ASN A 237 -2.69 -13.43 -17.91
N THR A 238 -2.08 -13.85 -19.00
CA THR A 238 -0.66 -14.19 -19.10
C THR A 238 0.23 -12.96 -19.32
N LEU A 239 -0.36 -11.77 -19.46
CA LEU A 239 0.34 -10.52 -19.73
C LEU A 239 0.09 -9.47 -18.64
N ILE A 240 1.11 -8.66 -18.41
CA ILE A 240 1.10 -7.51 -17.51
C ILE A 240 1.39 -6.25 -18.34
N PRO A 241 0.54 -5.21 -18.27
CA PRO A 241 0.75 -3.97 -19.00
C PRO A 241 1.78 -3.09 -18.27
N THR A 242 2.74 -2.56 -19.02
CA THR A 242 3.78 -1.62 -18.57
C THR A 242 3.74 -0.36 -19.44
N ASP A 243 4.50 0.67 -19.07
CA ASP A 243 4.61 1.89 -19.89
C ASP A 243 5.31 1.62 -21.24
N SER A 244 6.12 0.55 -21.32
CA SER A 244 6.82 0.11 -22.55
C SER A 244 6.04 -0.88 -23.42
N GLY A 245 4.81 -1.24 -23.03
CA GLY A 245 4.01 -2.30 -23.67
C GLY A 245 3.72 -3.45 -22.71
N ASN A 246 3.50 -4.67 -23.21
CA ASN A 246 3.14 -5.82 -22.40
C ASN A 246 4.34 -6.73 -22.13
N VAL A 247 4.46 -7.22 -20.89
CA VAL A 247 5.41 -8.28 -20.51
C VAL A 247 4.66 -9.52 -20.07
N THR A 248 5.29 -10.69 -20.14
CA THR A 248 4.66 -11.92 -19.64
C THR A 248 4.57 -11.89 -18.12
N LEU A 249 3.47 -12.39 -17.55
CA LEU A 249 3.28 -12.53 -16.11
C LEU A 249 4.43 -13.34 -15.49
N LYS A 250 4.90 -14.39 -16.17
CA LYS A 250 6.05 -15.18 -15.73
C LYS A 250 7.31 -14.32 -15.54
N ARG A 251 7.69 -13.56 -16.57
CA ARG A 251 8.86 -12.66 -16.51
C ARG A 251 8.69 -11.59 -15.44
N TRP A 252 7.49 -11.01 -15.36
CA TRP A 252 7.18 -9.99 -14.36
C TRP A 252 7.30 -10.52 -12.91
N LYS A 253 6.82 -11.75 -12.65
CA LYS A 253 6.99 -12.44 -11.37
C LYS A 253 8.47 -12.69 -11.08
N GLU A 254 9.24 -13.16 -12.06
CA GLU A 254 10.70 -13.38 -11.93
C GLU A 254 11.45 -12.09 -11.58
N ASP A 255 11.09 -10.97 -12.22
CA ASP A 255 11.67 -9.66 -11.93
C ASP A 255 11.40 -9.21 -10.48
N ILE A 256 10.20 -9.44 -9.95
CA ILE A 256 9.89 -9.14 -8.55
C ILE A 256 10.64 -10.09 -7.61
N ARG A 257 10.74 -11.38 -7.93
CA ARG A 257 11.48 -12.35 -7.11
C ARG A 257 12.94 -11.94 -6.97
N ARG A 258 13.58 -11.58 -8.08
CA ARG A 258 14.96 -11.10 -8.09
C ARG A 258 15.13 -9.87 -7.21
N ASP A 259 14.24 -8.89 -7.35
CA ASP A 259 14.40 -7.62 -6.63
C ASP A 259 14.14 -7.74 -5.12
N PHE A 260 13.25 -8.64 -4.68
CA PHE A 260 12.81 -8.70 -3.27
C PHE A 260 13.27 -9.96 -2.51
N LEU A 261 13.54 -11.08 -3.19
CA LEU A 261 13.80 -12.36 -2.54
C LEU A 261 15.26 -12.81 -2.65
N GLU A 262 15.94 -12.43 -3.72
CA GLU A 262 17.38 -12.61 -3.86
C GLU A 262 18.05 -11.53 -3.01
N LEU A 263 18.58 -11.93 -1.86
CA LEU A 263 19.40 -11.03 -1.04
C LEU A 263 20.74 -10.89 -1.76
N GLU A 264 21.16 -9.66 -2.02
CA GLU A 264 22.56 -9.40 -2.39
C GLU A 264 23.43 -9.99 -1.26
N SER A 265 24.21 -11.01 -1.62
CA SER A 265 25.13 -11.72 -0.74
C SER A 265 26.32 -10.86 -0.33
#